data_AF-A0A9N8HNH3-F1
#
_entry.id   AF-A0A9N8HNH3-F1
#
_cell.length_a   1.000
_cell.length_b   1.000
_cell.length_c   1.000
_cell.angle_alpha   90.00
_cell.angle_beta   90.00
_cell.angle_gamma   90.00
#
_symmetry.space_group_name_H-M   'P 1'
#
loop_
_entity.id
_entity.type
_entity.pdbx_description
1 polymer ?
#
loop_
_entity_poly.entity_id
_entity_poly.type
_entity_poly.pdbx_seq_one_letter_code
_entity_poly.pdbx_strand_id
1 'polypeptide(L)'
;MGQPSNDTESQQPQQELYYFAYGPVVNDLVRKRRGIHVDEIRSAFLVDYRLTFAIGGMANIVPRRGYEVHGLLMKLTSQEDWEALIKFDAGSTPSYHRVIPYRYDDNTERREGDPRTESDPVNARFVEFSDKVEDEFLDSPIETLPQCRYLELIAQGMNQYGVDEDYIDAEIMATPFVPKCPPEEYQQVPLDFKLLAPPSKKIMARHSTTSAPTLPKISFCKYQKLCQKQPATGGDTYFIVDECIYRIHQVDIAKVPAAKWFHINGHGKPDCSLLLHKLIVDPDIPLCDHIYEMTPLHFAWVENRIVEQVIQKYQCQVTKVAMLKEEDDKQEHPHGRLRSVVARTSKRFSLTKRRGSTNPGA
;
A
#
# COMPACT_ATOMS: atom_id res chain seq x y z
N MET A 1 4.22 2.68 -64.23
CA MET A 1 5.35 2.56 -63.29
C MET A 1 4.76 2.45 -61.89
N GLY A 2 4.69 1.24 -61.34
CA GLY A 2 4.24 1.01 -59.97
C GLY A 2 5.43 0.60 -59.13
N GLN A 3 5.70 1.33 -58.04
CA GLN A 3 6.73 0.95 -57.08
C GLN A 3 6.18 -0.16 -56.17
N PRO A 4 6.93 -1.25 -55.94
CA PRO A 4 6.54 -2.25 -54.96
C PRO A 4 6.83 -1.72 -53.55
N SER A 5 5.78 -1.61 -52.74
CA SER A 5 5.84 -1.31 -51.31
C SER A 5 6.43 -2.52 -50.59
N ASN A 6 7.67 -2.37 -50.11
CA ASN A 6 8.45 -3.41 -49.44
C ASN A 6 8.58 -3.09 -47.95
N ASP A 7 7.44 -2.99 -47.25
CA ASP A 7 7.41 -2.80 -45.80
C ASP A 7 6.95 -4.11 -45.14
N THR A 8 7.82 -5.12 -45.18
CA THR A 8 7.74 -6.25 -44.25
C THR A 8 8.72 -5.97 -43.12
N GLU A 9 8.38 -5.03 -42.24
CA GLU A 9 9.05 -4.91 -40.95
C GLU A 9 8.86 -6.24 -40.22
N SER A 10 9.94 -7.01 -40.10
CA SER A 10 9.98 -8.22 -39.28
C SER A 10 9.75 -7.81 -37.84
N GLN A 11 8.50 -7.89 -37.38
CA GLN A 11 8.14 -7.77 -35.98
C GLN A 11 8.95 -8.81 -35.20
N GLN A 12 9.96 -8.37 -34.46
CA GLN A 12 10.62 -9.24 -33.51
C GLN A 12 9.55 -9.75 -32.53
N PRO A 13 9.52 -11.06 -32.24
CA PRO A 13 8.55 -11.62 -31.32
C PRO A 13 8.63 -10.85 -30.00
N GLN A 14 7.51 -10.24 -29.62
CA GLN A 14 7.41 -9.48 -28.39
C GLN A 14 7.74 -10.42 -27.23
N GLN A 15 8.82 -10.11 -26.50
CA GLN A 15 9.26 -10.94 -25.39
C GLN A 15 8.16 -11.01 -24.33
N GLU A 16 7.74 -12.22 -23.99
CA GLU A 16 6.73 -12.44 -22.95
C GLU A 16 7.25 -11.97 -21.58
N LEU A 17 6.38 -11.32 -20.82
CA LEU A 17 6.69 -10.75 -19.52
C LEU A 17 6.11 -11.64 -18.42
N TYR A 18 6.96 -12.43 -17.77
CA TYR A 18 6.57 -13.26 -16.63
C TYR A 18 7.04 -12.66 -15.31
N TYR A 19 6.18 -12.70 -14.30
CA TYR A 19 6.47 -12.32 -12.92
C TYR A 19 6.06 -13.43 -11.97
N PHE A 20 6.97 -13.81 -11.06
CA PHE A 20 6.71 -14.79 -10.02
C PHE A 20 6.31 -14.08 -8.72
N ALA A 21 5.06 -14.23 -8.32
CA ALA A 21 4.48 -13.63 -7.13
C ALA A 21 4.42 -14.62 -5.97
N TYR A 22 4.92 -14.20 -4.80
CA TYR A 22 4.86 -14.99 -3.56
C TYR A 22 4.34 -14.17 -2.36
N GLY A 23 4.11 -12.86 -2.55
CA GLY A 23 3.49 -11.97 -1.55
C GLY A 23 2.02 -11.70 -1.86
N PRO A 24 1.37 -10.71 -1.21
CA PRO A 24 -0.08 -10.49 -1.32
C PRO A 24 -0.59 -10.20 -2.74
N VAL A 25 0.29 -9.84 -3.66
CA VAL A 25 -0.07 -9.64 -5.08
C VAL A 25 -0.55 -10.95 -5.74
N VAL A 26 -0.39 -12.12 -5.10
CA VAL A 26 -1.05 -13.37 -5.48
C VAL A 26 -2.57 -13.32 -5.34
N ASN A 27 -3.11 -12.36 -4.57
CA ASN A 27 -4.54 -12.16 -4.38
C ASN A 27 -5.16 -11.26 -5.46
N ASP A 28 -6.32 -11.64 -5.98
CA ASP A 28 -7.09 -10.88 -6.98
C ASP A 28 -7.47 -9.48 -6.52
N LEU A 29 -7.90 -9.33 -5.26
CA LEU A 29 -8.27 -8.03 -4.69
C LEU A 29 -7.09 -7.06 -4.71
N VAL A 30 -5.90 -7.57 -4.39
CA VAL A 30 -4.67 -6.77 -4.37
C VAL A 30 -4.29 -6.33 -5.78
N ARG A 31 -4.32 -7.25 -6.76
CA ARG A 31 -4.07 -6.91 -8.17
C ARG A 31 -5.05 -5.86 -8.68
N LYS A 32 -6.35 -6.06 -8.43
CA LYS A 32 -7.41 -5.13 -8.85
C LYS A 32 -7.21 -3.74 -8.25
N ARG A 33 -6.91 -3.63 -6.95
CA ARG A 33 -6.62 -2.32 -6.30
C ARG A 33 -5.40 -1.61 -6.89
N ARG A 34 -4.41 -2.39 -7.34
CA ARG A 34 -3.17 -1.88 -7.92
C ARG A 34 -3.26 -1.64 -9.43
N GLY A 35 -4.36 -2.04 -10.08
CA GLY A 35 -4.54 -1.91 -11.52
C GLY A 35 -3.62 -2.82 -12.32
N ILE A 36 -3.28 -3.99 -11.79
CA ILE A 36 -2.39 -4.96 -12.43
C ILE A 36 -3.24 -5.94 -13.24
N HIS A 37 -3.03 -6.00 -14.56
CA HIS A 37 -3.68 -6.97 -15.44
C HIS A 37 -2.71 -8.11 -15.79
N VAL A 38 -3.27 -9.32 -15.86
CA VAL A 38 -2.55 -10.56 -16.09
C VAL A 38 -3.32 -11.40 -17.09
N ASP A 39 -2.63 -11.91 -18.11
CA ASP A 39 -3.22 -12.75 -19.15
C ASP A 39 -3.39 -14.20 -18.69
N GLU A 40 -2.41 -14.69 -17.95
CA GLU A 40 -2.34 -16.07 -17.48
C GLU A 40 -1.77 -16.11 -16.06
N ILE A 41 -2.32 -17.00 -15.23
CA ILE A 41 -1.85 -17.28 -13.87
C ILE A 41 -1.74 -18.80 -13.70
N ARG A 42 -0.59 -19.27 -13.19
CA ARG A 42 -0.34 -20.68 -12.86
C ARG A 42 0.36 -20.79 -11.52
N SER A 43 0.07 -21.83 -10.75
CA SER A 43 0.93 -22.22 -9.62
C SER A 43 2.33 -22.55 -10.12
N ALA A 44 3.34 -22.12 -9.36
CA ALA A 44 4.74 -22.41 -9.65
C ALA A 44 5.55 -22.44 -8.36
N PHE A 45 6.73 -23.03 -8.41
CA PHE A 45 7.71 -22.94 -7.32
C PHE A 45 9.09 -22.52 -7.82
N LEU A 46 9.87 -21.95 -6.90
CA LEU A 46 11.26 -21.55 -7.07
C LEU A 46 12.12 -22.42 -6.14
N VAL A 47 13.05 -23.18 -6.75
CA VAL A 47 13.97 -24.06 -6.01
C VAL A 47 15.14 -23.29 -5.41
N ASP A 48 15.70 -23.83 -4.33
CA ASP A 48 16.82 -23.29 -3.58
C ASP A 48 16.57 -21.89 -2.99
N TYR A 49 15.32 -21.62 -2.62
CA TYR A 49 14.90 -20.40 -1.91
C TYR A 49 13.99 -20.75 -0.74
N ARG A 50 13.98 -19.89 0.28
CA ARG A 50 13.07 -19.96 1.43
C ARG A 50 12.28 -18.66 1.56
N LEU A 51 11.01 -18.78 1.95
CA LEU A 51 10.18 -17.63 2.30
C LEU A 51 10.52 -17.12 3.70
N THR A 52 10.56 -15.80 3.87
CA THR A 52 10.75 -15.14 5.16
C THR A 52 9.89 -13.89 5.28
N PHE A 53 9.55 -13.53 6.51
CA PHE A 53 8.86 -12.29 6.86
C PHE A 53 9.74 -11.34 7.69
N ALA A 54 11.05 -11.61 7.76
CA ALA A 54 11.98 -10.89 8.64
C ALA A 54 12.02 -9.37 8.38
N ILE A 55 11.76 -8.92 7.15
CA ILE A 55 11.86 -7.52 6.76
C ILE A 55 10.53 -6.81 7.05
N GLY A 56 10.36 -6.41 8.31
CA GLY A 56 9.20 -5.63 8.72
C GLY A 56 7.86 -6.36 8.59
N GLY A 57 7.86 -7.70 8.60
CA GLY A 57 6.65 -8.52 8.43
C GLY A 57 6.17 -8.61 6.97
N MET A 58 6.99 -8.23 6.00
CA MET A 58 6.68 -8.37 4.58
C MET A 58 7.32 -9.64 4.03
N ALA A 59 6.61 -10.34 3.13
CA ALA A 59 7.14 -11.49 2.44
C ALA A 59 8.39 -11.10 1.64
N ASN A 60 9.46 -11.86 1.83
CA ASN A 60 10.69 -11.80 1.07
C ASN A 60 11.19 -13.23 0.86
N ILE A 61 12.03 -13.44 -0.15
CA ILE A 61 12.69 -14.72 -0.38
C ILE A 61 14.20 -14.56 -0.26
N VAL A 62 14.84 -15.65 0.15
CA VAL A 62 16.27 -15.70 0.43
C VAL A 62 16.83 -17.02 -0.10
N PRO A 63 18.03 -17.03 -0.73
CA PRO A 63 18.63 -18.27 -1.19
C PRO A 63 18.80 -19.27 -0.05
N ARG A 64 18.35 -20.51 -0.26
CA ARG A 64 18.51 -21.60 0.70
C ARG A 64 18.39 -22.94 -0.01
N ARG A 65 19.52 -23.65 -0.13
CA ARG A 65 19.57 -24.94 -0.83
C ARG A 65 18.61 -25.97 -0.22
N GLY A 66 17.88 -26.66 -1.09
CA GLY A 66 16.94 -27.72 -0.71
C GLY A 66 15.60 -27.24 -0.16
N TYR A 67 15.31 -25.94 -0.29
CA TYR A 67 14.01 -25.35 0.01
C TYR A 67 13.33 -24.93 -1.29
N GLU A 68 12.01 -24.80 -1.23
CA GLU A 68 11.19 -24.31 -2.33
C GLU A 68 10.31 -23.17 -1.84
N VAL A 69 10.08 -22.17 -2.69
CA VAL A 69 9.06 -21.15 -2.46
C VAL A 69 7.96 -21.34 -3.47
N HIS A 70 6.73 -21.55 -3.01
CA HIS A 70 5.57 -21.67 -3.88
C HIS A 70 4.90 -20.31 -4.05
N GLY A 71 4.30 -20.10 -5.22
CA GLY A 71 3.66 -18.85 -5.60
C GLY A 71 2.93 -18.96 -6.93
N LEU A 72 2.67 -17.81 -7.54
CA LEU A 72 1.99 -17.70 -8.82
C LEU A 72 2.93 -17.16 -9.89
N LEU A 73 3.07 -17.91 -10.98
CA LEU A 73 3.63 -17.41 -12.23
C LEU A 73 2.54 -16.64 -12.99
N MET A 74 2.73 -15.33 -13.15
CA MET A 74 1.81 -14.45 -13.83
C MET A 74 2.41 -13.94 -15.15
N LYS A 75 1.67 -14.08 -16.24
CA LYS A 75 2.00 -13.46 -17.53
C LYS A 75 1.36 -12.08 -17.60
N LEU A 76 2.17 -11.03 -17.64
CA LEU A 76 1.70 -9.65 -17.72
C LEU A 76 1.31 -9.31 -19.16
N THR A 77 0.21 -8.58 -19.31
CA THR A 77 -0.33 -8.18 -20.63
C THR A 77 0.55 -7.11 -21.29
N SER A 78 1.20 -6.25 -20.49
CA SER A 78 1.94 -5.10 -21.02
C SER A 78 3.13 -4.67 -20.15
N GLN A 79 4.00 -3.83 -20.72
CA GLN A 79 5.05 -3.14 -19.98
C GLN A 79 4.47 -2.13 -18.97
N GLU A 80 3.28 -1.58 -19.23
CA GLU A 80 2.59 -0.68 -18.28
C GLU A 80 2.15 -1.44 -17.01
N ASP A 81 1.67 -2.68 -17.14
CA ASP A 81 1.35 -3.53 -15.99
C ASP A 81 2.60 -3.86 -15.16
N TRP A 82 3.74 -4.08 -15.83
CA TRP A 82 5.03 -4.24 -15.15
C TRP A 82 5.42 -2.98 -14.36
N GLU A 83 5.31 -1.80 -14.98
CA GLU A 83 5.59 -0.52 -14.33
C GLU A 83 4.65 -0.24 -13.15
N ALA A 84 3.36 -0.58 -13.30
CA ALA A 84 2.38 -0.49 -12.24
C ALA A 84 2.75 -1.40 -11.06
N LEU A 85 3.19 -2.62 -11.33
CA LEU A 85 3.62 -3.59 -10.32
C LEU A 85 4.83 -3.07 -9.53
N ILE A 86 5.94 -2.74 -10.21
CA ILE A 86 7.20 -2.32 -9.54
C ILE A 86 7.07 -1.00 -8.77
N LYS A 87 6.09 -0.14 -9.14
CA LYS A 87 5.81 1.10 -8.43
C LYS A 87 5.41 0.86 -6.98
N PHE A 88 4.74 -0.26 -6.69
CA PHE A 88 4.37 -0.62 -5.31
C PHE A 88 5.52 -1.27 -4.53
N ASP A 89 6.50 -1.84 -5.23
CA ASP A 89 7.67 -2.50 -4.64
C ASP A 89 8.88 -1.55 -4.53
N ALA A 90 8.60 -0.24 -4.43
CA ALA A 90 9.57 0.83 -4.20
C ALA A 90 10.73 0.96 -5.22
N GLY A 91 10.54 0.41 -6.43
CA GLY A 91 11.52 0.53 -7.51
C GLY A 91 12.77 -0.34 -7.32
N SER A 92 12.69 -1.41 -6.54
CA SER A 92 13.74 -2.42 -6.48
C SER A 92 14.03 -3.00 -7.87
N THR A 93 15.29 -3.25 -8.18
CA THR A 93 15.70 -3.92 -9.42
C THR A 93 15.19 -5.36 -9.39
N PRO A 94 14.49 -5.84 -10.42
CA PRO A 94 14.05 -7.22 -10.45
C PRO A 94 15.22 -8.18 -10.66
N SER A 95 15.17 -9.34 -10.02
CA SER A 95 16.02 -10.49 -10.35
C SER A 95 15.29 -11.45 -11.29
N TYR A 96 16.04 -12.38 -11.90
CA TYR A 96 15.56 -13.28 -12.95
C TYR A 96 15.90 -14.72 -12.60
N HIS A 97 14.88 -15.57 -12.51
CA HIS A 97 15.06 -16.95 -12.11
C HIS A 97 14.18 -17.89 -12.92
N ARG A 98 14.59 -19.16 -12.94
CA ARG A 98 13.80 -20.24 -13.51
C ARG A 98 12.81 -20.72 -12.46
N VAL A 99 11.53 -20.53 -12.73
CA VAL A 99 10.44 -21.03 -11.88
C VAL A 99 9.77 -22.20 -12.60
N ILE A 100 9.33 -23.19 -11.83
CA ILE A 100 8.76 -24.44 -12.35
C ILE A 100 7.24 -24.36 -12.17
N PRO A 101 6.47 -24.14 -13.25
CA PRO A 101 5.01 -24.17 -13.17
C PRO A 101 4.55 -25.60 -12.89
N TYR A 102 3.48 -25.74 -12.11
CA TYR A 102 2.88 -27.04 -11.83
C TYR A 102 1.36 -26.97 -11.79
N ARG A 103 0.73 -28.14 -11.84
CA ARG A 103 -0.71 -28.33 -11.61
C ARG A 103 -0.92 -29.55 -10.73
N TYR A 104 -1.91 -29.49 -9.86
CA TYR A 104 -2.43 -30.68 -9.18
C TYR A 104 -3.42 -31.39 -10.12
N ASP A 105 -3.26 -32.71 -10.25
CA ASP A 105 -4.27 -33.55 -10.90
C ASP A 105 -5.17 -34.16 -9.84
N ASP A 106 -6.36 -33.58 -9.67
CA ASP A 106 -7.40 -34.05 -8.74
C ASP A 106 -7.80 -35.52 -8.98
N ASN A 107 -7.50 -36.08 -10.15
CA ASN A 107 -7.85 -37.46 -10.51
C ASN A 107 -6.75 -38.47 -10.20
N THR A 108 -5.58 -38.04 -9.74
CA THR A 108 -4.56 -38.97 -9.26
C THR A 108 -4.95 -39.44 -7.87
N GLU A 109 -5.66 -40.57 -7.79
CA GLU A 109 -5.81 -41.33 -6.55
C GLU A 109 -4.43 -41.38 -5.88
N ARG A 110 -4.31 -40.80 -4.68
CA ARG A 110 -3.07 -40.57 -3.90
C ARG A 110 -2.11 -41.76 -3.99
N ARG A 111 -1.32 -41.83 -5.07
CA ARG A 111 -0.18 -42.73 -5.16
C ARG A 111 0.88 -42.13 -4.27
N GLU A 112 1.60 -42.98 -3.54
CA GLU A 112 2.76 -42.56 -2.75
C GLU A 112 3.74 -41.82 -3.67
N GLY A 113 3.78 -40.49 -3.56
CA GLY A 113 4.53 -39.61 -4.45
C GLY A 113 3.93 -38.20 -4.48
N ASP A 114 4.71 -37.25 -5.00
CA ASP A 114 4.26 -35.88 -5.22
C ASP A 114 3.22 -35.85 -6.36
N PRO A 115 1.96 -35.41 -6.11
CA PRO A 115 0.90 -35.41 -7.12
C PRO A 115 1.02 -34.24 -8.12
N ARG A 116 2.04 -33.38 -7.99
CA ARG A 116 2.26 -32.25 -8.89
C ARG A 116 2.73 -32.74 -10.27
N THR A 117 2.07 -32.26 -11.33
CA THR A 117 2.59 -32.38 -12.69
C THR A 117 3.33 -31.10 -13.06
N GLU A 118 4.64 -31.20 -13.19
CA GLU A 118 5.52 -30.08 -13.54
C GLU A 118 5.52 -29.79 -15.05
N SER A 119 5.75 -28.52 -15.39
CA SER A 119 5.96 -28.03 -16.76
C SER A 119 7.40 -27.54 -16.93
N ASP A 120 7.79 -27.27 -18.19
CA ASP A 120 9.11 -26.70 -18.48
C ASP A 120 9.35 -25.39 -17.70
N PRO A 121 10.55 -25.21 -17.11
CA PRO A 121 10.83 -24.02 -16.31
C PRO A 121 10.78 -22.73 -17.15
N VAL A 122 10.16 -21.69 -16.59
CA VAL A 122 9.98 -20.37 -17.22
C VAL A 122 10.92 -19.36 -16.57
N ASN A 123 11.55 -18.50 -17.38
CA ASN A 123 12.31 -17.36 -16.85
C ASN A 123 11.32 -16.27 -16.40
N ALA A 124 11.25 -16.02 -15.11
CA ALA A 124 10.37 -15.02 -14.52
C ALA A 124 11.16 -13.95 -13.76
N ARG A 125 10.58 -12.76 -13.70
CA ARG A 125 11.04 -11.66 -12.86
C ARG A 125 10.46 -11.82 -11.46
N PHE A 126 11.19 -11.41 -10.44
CA PHE A 126 10.60 -11.10 -9.14
C PHE A 126 11.36 -9.97 -8.45
N VAL A 127 10.77 -9.44 -7.39
CA VAL A 127 11.42 -8.45 -6.53
C VAL A 127 11.86 -9.16 -5.26
N GLU A 128 13.13 -9.07 -4.90
CA GLU A 128 13.67 -9.56 -3.63
C GLU A 128 14.49 -8.46 -2.96
N PHE A 129 14.65 -8.54 -1.64
CA PHE A 129 15.46 -7.61 -0.86
C PHE A 129 16.78 -8.27 -0.42
N SER A 130 17.51 -8.82 -1.40
CA SER A 130 18.72 -9.64 -1.18
C SER A 130 19.91 -8.89 -0.57
N ASP A 131 20.08 -7.61 -0.91
CA ASP A 131 21.31 -6.83 -0.61
C ASP A 131 21.58 -6.58 0.89
N LYS A 132 20.74 -7.11 1.79
CA LYS A 132 20.80 -6.86 3.24
C LYS A 132 20.64 -8.09 4.12
N VAL A 133 20.44 -9.28 3.56
CA VAL A 133 20.23 -10.49 4.36
C VAL A 133 21.49 -11.34 4.22
N GLU A 134 22.48 -11.07 5.07
CA GLU A 134 23.58 -12.03 5.29
C GLU A 134 22.96 -13.35 5.80
N ASP A 135 23.56 -14.50 5.48
CA ASP A 135 23.06 -15.84 5.87
C ASP A 135 22.75 -15.95 7.38
N GLU A 136 23.41 -15.15 8.22
CA GLU A 136 23.20 -15.07 9.67
C GLU A 136 21.81 -14.53 10.06
N PHE A 137 21.12 -13.83 9.16
CA PHE A 137 19.75 -13.34 9.37
C PHE A 137 18.67 -14.40 9.12
N LEU A 138 19.00 -15.56 8.54
CA LEU A 138 18.03 -16.64 8.27
C LEU A 138 17.48 -17.30 9.53
N ASP A 139 18.28 -17.28 10.59
CA ASP A 139 17.93 -17.78 11.93
C ASP A 139 17.69 -16.61 12.91
N SER A 140 17.80 -15.37 12.45
CA SER A 140 17.56 -14.20 13.29
C SER A 140 16.07 -14.09 13.60
N PRO A 141 15.71 -13.70 14.84
CA PRO A 141 14.32 -13.53 15.22
C PRO A 141 13.66 -12.52 14.29
N ILE A 142 12.44 -12.84 13.85
CA ILE A 142 11.62 -11.95 13.02
C ILE A 142 11.56 -10.57 13.70
N GLU A 143 12.17 -9.55 13.08
CA GLU A 143 12.25 -8.20 13.67
C GLU A 143 10.85 -7.60 13.88
N THR A 144 9.91 -7.95 13.01
CA THR A 144 8.51 -7.53 13.08
C THR A 144 7.62 -8.58 12.47
N LEU A 145 6.62 -9.06 13.22
CA LEU A 145 5.69 -10.07 12.73
C LEU A 145 4.83 -9.52 11.57
N PRO A 146 4.48 -10.34 10.57
CA PRO A 146 3.48 -10.00 9.57
C PRO A 146 2.12 -9.74 10.21
N GLN A 147 1.28 -8.98 9.52
CA GLN A 147 -0.10 -8.74 9.93
C GLN A 147 -0.98 -9.93 9.51
N CYS A 148 -1.94 -10.33 10.34
CA CYS A 148 -2.87 -11.43 10.05
C CYS A 148 -3.52 -11.28 8.65
N ARG A 149 -4.09 -10.11 8.36
CA ARG A 149 -4.68 -9.82 7.04
C ARG A 149 -3.72 -9.98 5.86
N TYR A 150 -2.41 -9.77 6.08
CA TYR A 150 -1.40 -9.86 5.04
C TYR A 150 -1.17 -11.32 4.66
N LEU A 151 -1.07 -12.21 5.66
CA LEU A 151 -0.97 -13.66 5.46
C LEU A 151 -2.26 -14.22 4.85
N GLU A 152 -3.42 -13.79 5.32
CA GLU A 152 -4.72 -14.21 4.76
C GLU A 152 -4.84 -13.87 3.27
N LEU A 153 -4.40 -12.67 2.85
CA LEU A 153 -4.41 -12.31 1.43
C LEU A 153 -3.52 -13.23 0.61
N ILE A 154 -2.32 -13.57 1.11
CA ILE A 154 -1.41 -14.52 0.45
C ILE A 154 -2.07 -15.89 0.33
N ALA A 155 -2.53 -16.45 1.45
CA ALA A 155 -3.15 -17.78 1.50
C ALA A 155 -4.39 -17.86 0.61
N GLN A 156 -5.28 -16.87 0.66
CA GLN A 156 -6.47 -16.82 -0.21
C GLN A 156 -6.09 -16.80 -1.69
N GLY A 157 -5.10 -16.00 -2.08
CA GLY A 157 -4.65 -15.95 -3.47
C GLY A 157 -3.99 -17.26 -3.90
N MET A 158 -3.13 -17.84 -3.07
CA MET A 158 -2.49 -19.13 -3.34
C MET A 158 -3.53 -20.27 -3.48
N ASN A 159 -4.48 -20.35 -2.56
CA ASN A 159 -5.57 -21.33 -2.60
C ASN A 159 -6.42 -21.21 -3.87
N GLN A 160 -6.75 -19.98 -4.28
CA GLN A 160 -7.58 -19.73 -5.47
C GLN A 160 -6.99 -20.33 -6.75
N TYR A 161 -5.66 -20.43 -6.85
CA TYR A 161 -4.97 -20.92 -8.04
C TYR A 161 -4.36 -22.32 -7.88
N GLY A 162 -4.68 -23.03 -6.77
CA GLY A 162 -4.24 -24.40 -6.55
C GLY A 162 -2.74 -24.50 -6.26
N VAL A 163 -2.21 -23.59 -5.44
CA VAL A 163 -0.91 -23.78 -4.79
C VAL A 163 -1.05 -24.87 -3.72
N ASP A 164 0.02 -25.63 -3.49
CA ASP A 164 0.10 -26.69 -2.48
C ASP A 164 -0.47 -26.25 -1.10
N GLU A 165 -1.51 -26.94 -0.64
CA GLU A 165 -2.19 -26.65 0.62
C GLU A 165 -1.27 -26.89 1.83
N ASP A 166 -0.44 -27.94 1.79
CA ASP A 166 0.52 -28.23 2.87
C ASP A 166 1.56 -27.10 2.99
N TYR A 167 1.99 -26.54 1.85
CA TYR A 167 2.87 -25.36 1.84
C TYR A 167 2.17 -24.13 2.41
N ILE A 168 0.92 -23.86 2.02
CA ILE A 168 0.16 -22.71 2.53
C ILE A 168 0.00 -22.81 4.05
N ASP A 169 -0.37 -23.98 4.56
CA ASP A 169 -0.55 -24.20 5.98
C ASP A 169 0.77 -24.09 6.75
N ALA A 170 1.84 -24.72 6.27
CA ALA A 170 3.14 -24.76 6.95
C ALA A 170 3.93 -23.45 6.87
N GLU A 171 3.96 -22.78 5.72
CA GLU A 171 4.83 -21.62 5.48
C GLU A 171 4.08 -20.29 5.59
N ILE A 172 2.77 -20.24 5.33
CA ILE A 172 1.97 -19.01 5.39
C ILE A 172 1.17 -18.95 6.69
N MET A 173 0.30 -19.93 6.94
CA MET A 173 -0.69 -19.85 8.02
C MET A 173 -0.12 -20.19 9.40
N ALA A 174 0.93 -21.00 9.47
CA ALA A 174 1.65 -21.26 10.71
C ALA A 174 2.58 -20.11 11.14
N THR A 175 2.80 -19.12 10.28
CA THR A 175 3.66 -17.97 10.60
C THR A 175 3.04 -17.14 11.74
N PRO A 176 3.78 -16.86 12.84
CA PRO A 176 3.29 -15.98 13.90
C PRO A 176 2.94 -14.59 13.38
N PHE A 177 1.80 -14.03 13.82
CA PHE A 177 1.27 -12.79 13.25
C PHE A 177 0.74 -11.80 14.30
N VAL A 178 0.63 -10.54 13.88
CA VAL A 178 -0.11 -9.50 14.60
C VAL A 178 -1.60 -9.63 14.26
N PRO A 179 -2.51 -9.81 15.24
CA PRO A 179 -3.95 -9.91 14.99
C PRO A 179 -4.54 -8.69 14.28
N LYS A 180 -5.70 -8.88 13.63
CA LYS A 180 -6.45 -7.75 13.08
C LYS A 180 -6.91 -6.82 14.19
N CYS A 181 -6.88 -5.52 13.89
CA CYS A 181 -7.48 -4.49 14.72
C CYS A 181 -8.85 -4.16 14.12
N PRO A 182 -9.96 -4.27 14.88
CA PRO A 182 -11.28 -3.91 14.36
C PRO A 182 -11.43 -2.38 14.24
N PRO A 183 -12.35 -1.87 13.41
CA PRO A 183 -12.49 -0.43 13.14
C PRO A 183 -12.69 0.45 14.39
N GLU A 184 -13.38 -0.05 15.40
CA GLU A 184 -13.61 0.61 16.69
C GLU A 184 -12.33 0.81 17.52
N GLU A 185 -11.28 0.06 17.23
CA GLU A 185 -9.98 0.14 17.90
C GLU A 185 -8.93 0.92 17.09
N TYR A 186 -9.31 1.44 15.92
CA TYR A 186 -8.42 2.22 15.07
C TYR A 186 -7.87 3.43 15.82
N GLN A 187 -6.54 3.48 15.86
CA GLN A 187 -5.80 4.55 16.52
C GLN A 187 -5.77 5.80 15.65
N GLN A 188 -5.71 6.95 16.33
CA GLN A 188 -5.61 8.26 15.68
C GLN A 188 -4.21 8.85 15.91
N VAL A 189 -3.75 9.60 14.93
CA VAL A 189 -2.51 10.38 15.02
C VAL A 189 -2.72 11.54 16.00
N PRO A 190 -1.77 11.77 16.93
CA PRO A 190 -1.89 12.85 17.92
C PRO A 190 -1.92 14.24 17.28
N LEU A 191 -2.59 15.18 17.94
CA LEU A 191 -2.72 16.57 17.49
C LEU A 191 -1.54 17.43 17.99
N ASP A 192 -1.01 18.31 17.13
CA ASP A 192 -0.02 19.33 17.50
C ASP A 192 -0.50 20.74 17.12
N PHE A 193 -0.95 21.48 18.12
CA PHE A 193 -1.47 22.85 17.97
C PHE A 193 -0.37 23.93 17.96
N LYS A 194 0.89 23.59 18.28
CA LYS A 194 1.93 24.60 18.52
C LYS A 194 2.56 25.11 17.22
N LEU A 195 2.69 24.25 16.21
CA LEU A 195 3.49 24.54 15.01
C LEU A 195 2.98 25.75 14.19
N LEU A 196 1.67 25.92 14.14
CA LEU A 196 1.03 26.97 13.33
C LEU A 196 0.39 28.07 14.16
N ALA A 197 0.60 28.07 15.48
CA ALA A 197 0.18 29.16 16.34
C ALA A 197 0.95 30.43 15.95
N PRO A 198 0.27 31.56 15.68
CA PRO A 198 0.96 32.81 15.36
C PRO A 198 1.86 33.23 16.55
N PRO A 199 3.12 33.61 16.32
CA PRO A 199 4.14 33.80 17.36
C PRO A 199 3.89 34.95 18.35
N SER A 200 2.76 35.67 18.26
CA SER A 200 2.66 37.02 18.84
C SER A 200 1.35 37.34 19.55
N LYS A 201 0.40 36.41 19.66
CA LYS A 201 -0.72 36.63 20.58
C LYS A 201 -0.41 35.86 21.85
N LYS A 202 0.17 36.56 22.84
CA LYS A 202 -0.06 36.24 24.25
C LYS A 202 -1.58 36.27 24.43
N ILE A 203 -2.22 35.13 24.17
CA ILE A 203 -3.63 34.94 24.41
C ILE A 203 -3.74 35.08 25.91
N MET A 204 -4.17 36.26 26.37
CA MET A 204 -4.71 36.41 27.70
C MET A 204 -5.77 35.33 27.80
N ALA A 205 -5.48 34.30 28.59
CA ALA A 205 -6.33 33.16 28.86
C ALA A 205 -7.56 33.65 29.61
N ARG A 206 -8.44 34.38 28.92
CA ARG A 206 -9.82 34.56 29.35
C ARG A 206 -10.45 33.19 29.18
N HIS A 207 -10.91 32.66 30.30
CA HIS A 207 -11.63 31.40 30.49
C HIS A 207 -12.86 31.29 29.58
N SER A 208 -12.64 31.14 28.27
CA SER A 208 -13.66 30.77 27.29
C SER A 208 -13.94 29.29 27.51
N THR A 209 -14.98 29.04 28.28
CA THR A 209 -15.52 27.71 28.53
C THR A 209 -15.95 27.06 27.21
N THR A 210 -15.53 25.81 27.01
CA THR A 210 -16.25 24.76 26.25
C THR A 210 -16.21 24.71 24.71
N SER A 211 -15.14 25.11 24.03
CA SER A 211 -14.88 24.60 22.66
C SER A 211 -13.62 23.74 22.65
N ALA A 212 -13.75 22.48 22.21
CA ALA A 212 -12.60 21.59 22.01
C ALA A 212 -11.57 22.29 21.10
N PRO A 213 -10.26 22.16 21.38
CA PRO A 213 -9.23 22.81 20.58
C PRO A 213 -9.31 22.30 19.13
N THR A 214 -9.60 23.21 18.19
CA THR A 214 -9.68 22.90 16.76
C THR A 214 -8.34 23.16 16.09
N LEU A 215 -7.93 22.28 15.18
CA LEU A 215 -6.74 22.50 14.36
C LEU A 215 -6.88 23.78 13.51
N PRO A 216 -5.79 24.52 13.28
CA PRO A 216 -5.82 25.68 12.40
C PRO A 216 -6.14 25.27 10.96
N LYS A 217 -7.02 26.03 10.29
CA LYS A 217 -7.34 25.81 8.87
C LYS A 217 -6.39 26.60 7.98
N ILE A 218 -5.81 25.98 6.95
CA ILE A 218 -4.92 26.64 5.98
C ILE A 218 -5.31 26.31 4.54
N SER A 219 -5.06 27.22 3.60
CA SER A 219 -5.27 26.95 2.16
C SER A 219 -4.21 26.00 1.61
N PHE A 220 -4.51 25.35 0.48
CA PHE A 220 -3.56 24.47 -0.19
C PHE A 220 -2.27 25.22 -0.61
N CYS A 221 -2.39 26.46 -1.07
CA CYS A 221 -1.22 27.32 -1.35
C CYS A 221 -0.32 27.53 -0.12
N LYS A 222 -0.91 27.70 1.08
CA LYS A 222 -0.13 27.81 2.32
C LYS A 222 0.53 26.48 2.69
N TYR A 223 -0.14 25.36 2.48
CA TYR A 223 0.44 24.02 2.63
C TYR A 223 1.66 23.81 1.71
N GLN A 224 1.57 24.16 0.43
CA GLN A 224 2.69 24.07 -0.51
C GLN A 224 3.89 24.94 -0.07
N LYS A 225 3.61 26.17 0.40
CA LYS A 225 4.65 27.05 0.97
C LYS A 225 5.29 26.49 2.24
N LEU A 226 4.56 25.73 3.05
CA LEU A 226 5.14 25.03 4.21
C LEU A 226 6.12 23.94 3.76
N CYS A 227 5.77 23.19 2.73
CA CYS A 227 6.61 22.13 2.16
C CYS A 227 7.90 22.70 1.55
N GLN A 228 7.80 23.76 0.73
CA GLN A 228 8.95 24.40 0.07
C GLN A 228 9.99 25.01 1.04
N LYS A 229 9.59 25.30 2.28
CA LYS A 229 10.50 25.84 3.31
C LYS A 229 11.36 24.78 3.98
N GLN A 230 11.05 23.50 3.78
CA GLN A 230 11.78 22.42 4.42
C GLN A 230 13.05 22.10 3.61
N PRO A 231 14.19 21.89 4.26
CA PRO A 231 15.37 21.39 3.56
C PRO A 231 15.08 19.98 3.03
N ALA A 232 15.67 19.65 1.87
CA ALA A 232 15.53 18.33 1.26
C ALA A 232 16.01 17.19 2.18
N THR A 233 17.02 17.48 3.02
CA THR A 233 17.59 16.53 3.99
C THR A 233 17.36 17.05 5.42
N GLY A 234 16.77 16.22 6.27
CA GLY A 234 16.54 16.53 7.69
C GLY A 234 15.39 17.52 7.95
N GLY A 235 14.59 17.87 6.92
CA GLY A 235 13.40 18.69 7.07
C GLY A 235 12.17 17.89 7.51
N ASP A 236 11.09 18.60 7.86
CA ASP A 236 9.80 17.97 8.13
C ASP A 236 9.13 17.50 6.83
N THR A 237 8.48 16.34 6.86
CA THR A 237 7.64 15.87 5.76
C THR A 237 6.17 16.10 6.08
N TYR A 238 5.52 16.98 5.33
CA TYR A 238 4.07 17.20 5.40
C TYR A 238 3.32 16.38 4.36
N PHE A 239 2.11 15.91 4.67
CA PHE A 239 1.23 15.23 3.70
C PHE A 239 -0.24 15.39 4.10
N ILE A 240 -1.17 15.09 3.18
CA ILE A 240 -2.62 15.25 3.39
C ILE A 240 -3.30 13.88 3.35
N VAL A 241 -4.10 13.60 4.38
CA VAL A 241 -5.09 12.51 4.40
C VAL A 241 -6.43 13.10 4.82
N ASP A 242 -7.42 12.91 3.98
CA ASP A 242 -8.70 13.60 3.98
C ASP A 242 -8.49 15.13 3.99
N GLU A 243 -8.98 15.82 5.01
CA GLU A 243 -8.76 17.24 5.20
C GLU A 243 -7.59 17.53 6.13
N CYS A 244 -7.00 16.51 6.75
CA CYS A 244 -5.97 16.68 7.77
C CYS A 244 -4.58 16.77 7.15
N ILE A 245 -3.80 17.74 7.61
CA ILE A 245 -2.38 17.86 7.28
C ILE A 245 -1.57 17.23 8.40
N TYR A 246 -0.79 16.24 8.02
CA TYR A 246 0.10 15.49 8.89
C TYR A 246 1.53 15.98 8.71
N ARG A 247 2.33 15.86 9.76
CA ARG A 247 3.77 16.19 9.78
C ARG A 247 4.53 15.00 10.34
N ILE A 248 5.55 14.55 9.63
CA ILE A 248 6.60 13.66 10.12
C ILE A 248 7.80 14.54 10.49
N HIS A 249 8.21 14.53 11.75
CA HIS A 249 9.23 15.46 12.25
C HIS A 249 10.66 14.99 11.97
N GLN A 250 11.43 15.79 11.20
CA GLN A 250 12.90 15.69 11.03
C GLN A 250 13.47 14.26 10.95
N VAL A 251 12.86 13.40 10.14
CA VAL A 251 13.34 12.02 9.96
C VAL A 251 14.41 11.97 8.87
N ASP A 252 15.44 11.16 9.08
CA ASP A 252 16.37 10.75 8.02
C ASP A 252 15.61 9.87 7.01
N ILE A 253 15.05 10.51 5.97
CA ILE A 253 14.23 9.85 4.95
C ILE A 253 14.98 8.73 4.21
N ALA A 254 16.31 8.71 4.22
CA ALA A 254 17.08 7.65 3.59
C ALA A 254 17.02 6.34 4.39
N LYS A 255 16.82 6.43 5.72
CA LYS A 255 16.80 5.29 6.64
C LYS A 255 15.41 4.77 6.97
N VAL A 256 14.38 5.59 6.75
CA VAL A 256 13.00 5.22 7.07
C VAL A 256 12.17 5.11 5.79
N PRO A 257 11.94 3.88 5.27
CA PRO A 257 11.20 3.66 4.03
C PRO A 257 9.82 4.32 3.99
N ALA A 258 9.07 4.27 5.09
CA ALA A 258 7.76 4.94 5.15
C ALA A 258 7.87 6.46 5.01
N ALA A 259 8.83 7.10 5.69
CA ALA A 259 9.06 8.54 5.57
C ALA A 259 9.48 8.93 4.15
N LYS A 260 10.36 8.13 3.52
CA LYS A 260 10.72 8.29 2.09
C LYS A 260 9.49 8.23 1.19
N TRP A 261 8.61 7.26 1.43
CA TRP A 261 7.40 7.10 0.66
C TRP A 261 6.47 8.31 0.80
N PHE A 262 6.25 8.81 2.02
CA PHE A 262 5.45 10.03 2.25
C PHE A 262 6.10 11.27 1.66
N HIS A 263 7.43 11.36 1.68
CA HIS A 263 8.14 12.44 1.03
C HIS A 263 7.89 12.44 -0.49
N ILE A 264 8.04 11.28 -1.13
CA ILE A 264 7.84 11.15 -2.57
C ILE A 264 6.37 11.32 -2.96
N ASN A 265 5.43 10.74 -2.21
CA ASN A 265 4.03 10.60 -2.64
C ASN A 265 3.05 11.57 -1.97
N GLY A 266 3.41 12.15 -0.82
CA GLY A 266 2.55 13.07 -0.07
C GLY A 266 3.09 14.51 -0.01
N HIS A 267 4.41 14.70 0.04
CA HIS A 267 5.00 16.02 0.32
C HIS A 267 4.71 17.08 -0.75
N GLY A 268 4.00 18.14 -0.34
CA GLY A 268 3.58 19.22 -1.24
C GLY A 268 2.55 18.79 -2.28
N LYS A 269 2.04 17.54 -2.19
CA LYS A 269 1.06 16.96 -3.11
C LYS A 269 -0.35 17.03 -2.52
N PRO A 270 -1.41 16.88 -3.35
CA PRO A 270 -2.78 16.72 -2.89
C PRO A 270 -2.97 15.50 -1.96
N ASP A 271 -4.19 15.32 -1.48
CA ASP A 271 -4.62 14.16 -0.68
C ASP A 271 -4.06 12.83 -1.25
N CYS A 272 -3.46 12.02 -0.38
CA CYS A 272 -2.91 10.71 -0.71
C CYS A 272 -3.69 9.53 -0.10
N SER A 273 -4.91 9.76 0.40
CA SER A 273 -5.75 8.77 1.07
C SER A 273 -6.05 7.57 0.17
N LEU A 274 -6.46 7.83 -1.08
CA LEU A 274 -6.76 6.78 -2.05
C LEU A 274 -5.51 5.96 -2.38
N LEU A 275 -4.35 6.62 -2.47
CA LEU A 275 -3.09 5.94 -2.77
C LEU A 275 -2.68 5.01 -1.61
N LEU A 276 -2.84 5.45 -0.36
CA LEU A 276 -2.60 4.63 0.83
C LEU A 276 -3.58 3.44 0.92
N HIS A 277 -4.85 3.66 0.59
CA HIS A 277 -5.85 2.59 0.53
C HIS A 277 -5.51 1.52 -0.52
N LYS A 278 -5.00 1.94 -1.69
CA LYS A 278 -4.55 1.02 -2.75
C LYS A 278 -3.26 0.29 -2.40
N LEU A 279 -2.38 0.94 -1.64
CA LEU A 279 -1.10 0.37 -1.20
C LEU A 279 -1.30 -0.74 -0.15
N ILE A 280 -2.11 -0.46 0.88
CA ILE A 280 -2.31 -1.35 2.03
C ILE A 280 -3.71 -1.93 1.98
N VAL A 281 -3.80 -3.16 1.50
CA VAL A 281 -5.06 -3.86 1.28
C VAL A 281 -5.54 -4.50 2.59
N ASP A 282 -6.81 -4.24 2.88
CA ASP A 282 -7.60 -4.95 3.86
C ASP A 282 -8.92 -5.33 3.20
N PRO A 283 -9.30 -6.62 3.22
CA PRO A 283 -10.53 -7.11 2.61
C PRO A 283 -11.79 -6.62 3.33
N ASP A 284 -11.70 -6.24 4.61
CA ASP A 284 -12.83 -5.75 5.41
C ASP A 284 -13.12 -4.26 5.12
N ILE A 285 -12.20 -3.57 4.44
CA ILE A 285 -12.40 -2.20 3.94
C ILE A 285 -12.92 -2.28 2.50
N PRO A 286 -14.08 -1.66 2.18
CA PRO A 286 -14.65 -1.69 0.83
C PRO A 286 -13.66 -1.22 -0.25
N LEU A 287 -13.85 -1.70 -1.47
CA LEU A 287 -13.11 -1.19 -2.63
C LEU A 287 -13.55 0.24 -2.95
N CYS A 288 -12.58 1.08 -3.26
CA CYS A 288 -12.82 2.36 -3.90
C CYS A 288 -11.79 2.60 -5.01
N ASP A 289 -12.28 2.99 -6.19
CA ASP A 289 -11.44 3.33 -7.33
C ASP A 289 -11.16 4.83 -7.38
N HIS A 290 -12.03 5.62 -6.74
CA HIS A 290 -11.99 7.07 -6.72
C HIS A 290 -12.07 7.66 -5.31
N ILE A 291 -11.44 8.83 -5.13
CA ILE A 291 -11.40 9.54 -3.84
C ILE A 291 -12.80 9.90 -3.29
N TYR A 292 -13.76 10.14 -4.17
CA TYR A 292 -15.14 10.49 -3.78
C TYR A 292 -15.98 9.31 -3.30
N GLU A 293 -15.48 8.09 -3.45
CA GLU A 293 -16.08 6.86 -2.93
C GLU A 293 -15.57 6.53 -1.52
N MET A 294 -14.47 7.17 -1.09
CA MET A 294 -13.93 6.97 0.24
C MET A 294 -14.93 7.42 1.30
N THR A 295 -15.15 6.53 2.27
CA THR A 295 -16.03 6.73 3.41
C THR A 295 -15.21 7.04 4.67
N PRO A 296 -15.82 7.48 5.78
CA PRO A 296 -15.12 7.68 7.05
C PRO A 296 -14.32 6.45 7.50
N LEU A 297 -14.81 5.24 7.21
CA LEU A 297 -14.09 4.00 7.50
C LEU A 297 -12.75 3.92 6.75
N HIS A 298 -12.69 4.36 5.50
CA HIS A 298 -11.45 4.35 4.72
C HIS A 298 -10.42 5.33 5.29
N PHE A 299 -10.86 6.52 5.70
CA PHE A 299 -9.96 7.51 6.30
C PHE A 299 -9.47 7.08 7.67
N ALA A 300 -10.35 6.51 8.51
CA ALA A 300 -9.97 5.94 9.80
C ALA A 300 -8.97 4.79 9.64
N TRP A 301 -9.19 3.93 8.63
CA TRP A 301 -8.26 2.87 8.27
C TRP A 301 -6.89 3.42 7.89
N VAL A 302 -6.84 4.36 6.93
CA VAL A 302 -5.60 4.96 6.44
C VAL A 302 -4.84 5.63 7.59
N GLU A 303 -5.54 6.34 8.47
CA GLU A 303 -4.95 6.96 9.64
C GLU A 303 -4.36 5.92 10.61
N ASN A 304 -5.10 4.86 10.91
CA ASN A 304 -4.59 3.78 11.75
C ASN A 304 -3.34 3.12 11.14
N ARG A 305 -3.29 2.95 9.81
CA ARG A 305 -2.10 2.46 9.12
C ARG A 305 -0.90 3.40 9.28
N ILE A 306 -1.11 4.71 9.31
CA ILE A 306 -0.05 5.68 9.60
C ILE A 306 0.48 5.49 11.03
N VAL A 307 -0.41 5.30 12.01
CA VAL A 307 0.00 5.05 13.40
C VAL A 307 0.83 3.77 13.49
N GLU A 308 0.34 2.66 12.96
CA GLU A 308 1.05 1.38 13.07
C GLU A 308 2.39 1.38 12.31
N GLN A 309 2.38 1.81 11.05
CA GLN A 309 3.59 1.72 10.21
C GLN A 309 4.59 2.83 10.55
N VAL A 310 4.14 4.07 10.69
CA VAL A 310 5.05 5.21 10.79
C VAL A 310 5.42 5.48 12.25
N ILE A 311 4.44 5.50 13.15
CA ILE A 311 4.68 5.84 14.57
C ILE A 311 5.22 4.63 15.33
N GLN A 312 4.53 3.50 15.29
CA GLN A 312 4.90 2.36 16.14
C GLN A 312 6.11 1.61 15.57
N LYS A 313 6.06 1.20 14.29
CA LYS A 313 7.13 0.40 13.67
C LYS A 313 8.40 1.19 13.39
N TYR A 314 8.30 2.39 12.80
CA TYR A 314 9.48 3.22 12.50
C TYR A 314 9.79 4.29 13.54
N GLN A 315 9.07 4.33 14.67
CA GLN A 315 9.30 5.27 15.78
C GLN A 315 9.34 6.74 15.36
N CYS A 316 8.64 7.09 14.28
CA CYS A 316 8.62 8.45 13.78
C CYS A 316 7.62 9.29 14.57
N GLN A 317 7.99 10.53 14.87
CA GLN A 317 7.05 11.49 15.45
C GLN A 317 6.13 12.04 14.36
N VAL A 318 4.90 11.54 14.33
CA VAL A 318 3.85 12.01 13.41
C VAL A 318 2.76 12.75 14.18
N THR A 319 2.39 13.93 13.72
CA THR A 319 1.29 14.72 14.31
C THR A 319 0.38 15.32 13.25
N LYS A 320 -0.91 15.50 13.60
CA LYS A 320 -1.85 16.34 12.83
C LYS A 320 -1.62 17.80 13.22
N VAL A 321 -1.26 18.63 12.24
CA VAL A 321 -0.83 20.02 12.49
C VAL A 321 -1.82 21.06 11.98
N ALA A 322 -2.68 20.70 11.03
CA ALA A 322 -3.65 21.61 10.43
C ALA A 322 -4.80 20.86 9.76
N MET A 323 -5.82 21.61 9.38
CA MET A 323 -6.82 21.18 8.41
C MET A 323 -6.71 22.01 7.13
N LEU A 324 -7.02 21.43 5.98
CA LEU A 324 -7.22 22.18 4.76
C LEU A 324 -8.51 23.01 4.87
N LYS A 325 -8.43 24.25 4.39
CA LYS A 325 -9.59 25.11 4.24
C LYS A 325 -10.33 24.71 2.96
N GLU A 326 -11.64 24.50 3.05
CA GLU A 326 -12.51 24.43 1.88
C GLU A 326 -12.30 25.68 1.01
N GLU A 327 -11.93 25.47 -0.24
CA GLU A 327 -11.87 26.56 -1.23
C GLU A 327 -13.29 26.82 -1.71
N ASP A 328 -13.78 28.05 -1.51
CA ASP A 328 -15.08 28.44 -2.05
C ASP A 328 -15.04 28.31 -3.57
N ASP A 329 -15.82 27.38 -4.13
CA ASP A 329 -15.99 27.12 -5.58
C ASP A 329 -16.35 28.36 -6.43
N LYS A 330 -16.50 29.54 -5.81
CA LYS A 330 -16.94 30.80 -6.42
C LYS A 330 -15.83 31.57 -7.14
N GLN A 331 -14.57 31.12 -7.09
CA GLN A 331 -13.53 31.69 -7.94
C GLN A 331 -13.58 31.03 -9.32
N GLU A 332 -14.42 31.57 -10.20
CA GLU A 332 -14.36 31.32 -11.64
C GLU A 332 -12.97 31.73 -12.15
N HIS A 333 -12.05 30.77 -12.24
CA HIS A 333 -10.79 31.00 -12.92
C HIS A 333 -11.05 31.11 -14.44
N PRO A 334 -10.76 32.25 -15.08
CA PRO A 334 -11.07 32.49 -16.50
C PRO A 334 -10.19 31.70 -17.49
N HIS A 335 -9.32 30.81 -17.00
CA HIS A 335 -8.49 29.96 -17.84
C HIS A 335 -8.62 28.50 -17.39
N GLY A 336 -9.28 27.70 -18.23
CA GLY A 336 -9.69 26.32 -17.98
C GLY A 336 -8.56 25.31 -17.76
N ARG A 337 -7.81 25.44 -16.66
CA ARG A 337 -6.94 24.38 -16.15
C ARG A 337 -7.64 23.64 -15.01
N LEU A 338 -7.66 22.31 -15.16
CA LEU A 338 -8.01 21.26 -14.19
C LEU A 338 -8.52 21.76 -12.84
N ARG A 339 -9.85 21.64 -12.64
CA ARG A 339 -10.49 21.84 -11.33
C ARG A 339 -9.78 20.97 -10.29
N SER A 340 -9.31 21.62 -9.23
CA SER A 340 -8.72 20.98 -8.06
C SER A 340 -9.69 19.93 -7.49
N VAL A 341 -9.32 18.65 -7.57
CA VAL A 341 -10.07 17.51 -6.99
C VAL A 341 -10.16 17.62 -5.45
N VAL A 342 -9.39 18.52 -4.85
CA VAL A 342 -9.25 18.69 -3.39
C VAL A 342 -10.55 19.15 -2.71
N ALA A 343 -11.49 19.79 -3.41
CA ALA A 343 -12.65 20.44 -2.78
C ALA A 343 -13.92 19.57 -2.66
N ARG A 344 -13.94 18.31 -3.14
CA ARG A 344 -15.19 17.54 -3.22
C ARG A 344 -15.53 16.65 -2.01
N THR A 345 -14.61 16.40 -1.08
CA THR A 345 -14.88 15.51 0.08
C THR A 345 -15.64 16.20 1.21
N SER A 346 -15.47 17.52 1.41
CA SER A 346 -15.98 18.23 2.59
C SER A 346 -17.50 18.45 2.67
N LYS A 347 -18.24 18.44 1.56
CA LYS A 347 -19.69 18.71 1.56
C LYS A 347 -20.56 17.59 2.15
N ARG A 348 -20.00 16.46 2.62
CA ARG A 348 -20.78 15.24 2.92
C ARG A 348 -21.22 15.02 4.37
N PHE A 349 -20.79 15.81 5.36
CA PHE A 349 -21.16 15.54 6.76
C PHE A 349 -21.78 16.73 7.50
N SER A 350 -22.86 17.27 6.93
CA SER A 350 -23.94 17.90 7.70
C SER A 350 -25.17 17.00 7.70
N LEU A 351 -25.01 15.74 8.10
CA LEU A 351 -26.14 14.93 8.56
C LEU A 351 -26.29 15.20 10.05
N THR A 352 -26.99 16.29 10.33
CA THR A 352 -27.48 16.61 11.66
C THR A 352 -28.22 15.38 12.19
N LYS A 353 -27.73 14.88 13.33
CA LYS A 353 -28.35 13.86 14.17
C LYS A 353 -29.81 14.30 14.43
N ARG A 354 -30.76 13.84 13.62
CA ARG A 354 -32.19 13.97 13.91
C ARG A 354 -32.40 13.20 15.21
N ARG A 355 -32.48 13.93 16.32
CA ARG A 355 -32.96 13.41 17.59
C ARG A 355 -34.37 12.89 17.33
N GLY A 356 -34.52 11.57 17.21
CA GLY A 356 -35.80 10.93 17.35
C GLY A 356 -36.29 11.19 18.77
N SER A 357 -37.21 12.13 18.93
CA SER A 357 -38.01 12.24 20.14
C SER A 357 -38.98 11.07 20.15
N THR A 358 -38.65 10.01 20.89
CA THR A 358 -39.67 9.06 21.33
C THR A 358 -40.50 9.74 22.40
N ASN A 359 -41.71 10.14 22.03
CA ASN A 359 -42.78 10.48 22.96
C ASN A 359 -43.24 9.18 23.65
N PRO A 360 -43.28 9.10 24.99
CA PRO A 360 -44.07 8.09 25.68
C PRO A 360 -45.45 8.70 25.97
N GLY A 361 -46.52 8.16 25.38
CA GLY A 361 -47.87 8.56 25.73
C GLY A 361 -48.95 8.14 24.74
N ALA A 362 -49.41 6.90 24.85
CA ALA A 362 -50.81 6.46 24.85
C ALA A 362 -50.86 4.94 25.03
#